data_AF-A0AAD8Y345-F1
#
_entry.id   AF-A0AAD8Y345-F1
#
_cell.length_a   1.000
_cell.length_b   1.000
_cell.length_c   1.000
_cell.angle_alpha   90.00
_cell.angle_beta   90.00
_cell.angle_gamma   90.00
#
_symmetry.space_group_name_H-M   'P 1'
#
loop_
_entity.id
_entity.type
_entity.pdbx_description
1 polymer ?
#
loop_
_entity_poly.entity_id
_entity_poly.type
_entity_poly.pdbx_seq_one_letter_code
_entity_poly.pdbx_strand_id
1 'polypeptide(L)'
;MSLQAEETEDVQIPAYLYREDGMKLWNAIGVFDSDEAVASDEVVQEWAKETTDPDKGAVKGFPASFEDKETVAKALQTIMWMTSGLHAAVNFPQYEEYGCVPHKPLHLRADFSTIPKDDALADVGTLSLYWL
;
A
#
# COMPACT_ATOMS: atom_id res chain seq x y z
N MET A 1 -1.87 0.98 -4.81
CA MET A 1 -0.85 0.76 -5.86
C MET A 1 -1.05 -0.65 -6.36
N SER A 2 -1.75 -0.82 -7.48
CA SER A 2 -2.07 -2.13 -8.07
C SER A 2 -0.83 -2.64 -8.80
N LEU A 3 -0.33 -3.82 -8.44
CA LEU A 3 0.80 -4.48 -9.11
C LEU A 3 0.43 -5.00 -10.52
N GLN A 4 -0.80 -4.78 -10.99
CA GLN A 4 -1.28 -5.23 -12.30
C GLN A 4 -1.77 -4.10 -13.21
N ALA A 5 -1.66 -2.83 -12.79
CA ALA A 5 -2.18 -1.70 -13.57
C ALA A 5 -1.08 -0.75 -14.03
N GLU A 6 -0.16 -1.26 -14.84
CA GLU A 6 0.50 -0.54 -15.92
C GLU A 6 1.23 -1.60 -16.74
N GLU A 7 1.00 -1.68 -18.06
CA GLU A 7 1.93 -2.33 -19.00
C GLU A 7 3.23 -1.51 -18.99
N THR A 8 3.95 -1.57 -17.88
CA THR A 8 5.35 -1.23 -17.84
C THR A 8 6.02 -2.41 -18.51
N GLU A 9 6.77 -2.13 -19.60
CA GLU A 9 7.77 -3.07 -20.11
C GLU A 9 8.49 -3.74 -18.94
N ASP A 10 8.90 -4.99 -19.10
CA ASP A 10 9.53 -5.82 -18.07
C ASP A 10 10.86 -5.19 -17.60
N VAL A 11 10.80 -4.07 -16.87
CA VAL A 11 11.94 -3.30 -16.43
C VAL A 11 12.52 -4.09 -15.26
N GLN A 12 13.59 -4.81 -15.58
CA GLN A 12 14.43 -5.47 -14.60
C GLN A 12 15.12 -4.39 -13.76
N ILE A 13 14.49 -4.00 -12.65
CA ILE A 13 15.13 -3.21 -11.60
C ILE A 13 15.92 -4.20 -10.73
N PRO A 14 17.27 -4.19 -10.77
CA PRO A 14 18.06 -5.09 -9.94
C PRO A 14 17.76 -4.83 -8.46
N ALA A 15 17.60 -5.90 -7.68
CA ALA A 15 17.38 -5.84 -6.23
C ALA A 15 16.10 -5.11 -5.79
N TYR A 16 14.98 -5.28 -6.51
CA TYR A 16 13.66 -4.82 -6.03
C TYR A 16 13.09 -5.77 -4.97
N LEU A 17 13.74 -5.81 -3.80
CA LEU A 17 13.47 -6.78 -2.73
C LEU A 17 12.01 -6.77 -2.25
N TYR A 18 11.37 -5.61 -2.27
CA TYR A 18 9.94 -5.46 -1.95
C TYR A 18 9.04 -6.27 -2.89
N ARG A 19 9.30 -6.24 -4.21
CA ARG A 19 8.55 -7.03 -5.19
C ARG A 19 8.85 -8.52 -4.99
N GLU A 20 10.12 -8.86 -4.83
CA GLU A 20 10.56 -10.26 -4.73
C GLU A 20 9.98 -10.98 -3.51
N ASP A 21 10.04 -10.35 -2.33
CA ASP A 21 9.51 -10.95 -1.10
C ASP A 21 7.98 -10.88 -1.05
N GLY A 22 7.38 -9.83 -1.61
CA GLY A 22 5.93 -9.74 -1.74
C GLY A 22 5.32 -10.83 -2.60
N MET A 23 5.94 -11.16 -3.73
CA MET A 23 5.47 -12.24 -4.60
C MET A 23 5.59 -13.62 -3.95
N LYS A 24 6.59 -13.85 -3.09
CA LYS A 24 6.71 -15.12 -2.34
C LYS A 24 5.56 -15.29 -1.34
N LEU A 25 5.23 -14.23 -0.59
CA LEU A 25 4.12 -14.24 0.36
C LEU A 25 2.77 -14.37 -0.37
N TRP A 26 2.62 -13.68 -1.50
CA TRP A 26 1.44 -13.73 -2.37
C TRP A 26 1.10 -15.15 -2.83
N ASN A 27 2.11 -15.89 -3.28
CA ASN A 27 1.93 -17.25 -3.81
C ASN A 27 1.67 -18.33 -2.75
N ALA A 28 1.93 -18.05 -1.47
CA ALA A 28 1.77 -19.03 -0.39
C ALA A 28 0.31 -19.17 0.12
N ILE A 29 -0.60 -18.30 -0.34
CA ILE A 29 -1.95 -18.17 0.20
C ILE A 29 -2.97 -18.80 -0.77
N GLY A 30 -3.53 -19.95 -0.41
CA GLY A 30 -4.67 -20.55 -1.09
C GLY A 30 -5.37 -21.57 -0.19
N VAL A 31 -6.62 -21.31 0.23
CA VAL A 31 -7.29 -22.05 1.33
C VAL A 31 -8.66 -22.61 0.93
N PHE A 32 -8.98 -22.74 -0.36
CA PHE A 32 -10.26 -23.32 -0.81
C PHE A 32 -10.03 -24.49 -1.76
N ASP A 33 -10.76 -25.59 -1.52
CA ASP A 33 -10.61 -26.85 -2.27
C ASP A 33 -11.21 -26.79 -3.68
N SER A 34 -12.32 -26.07 -3.86
CA SER A 34 -13.05 -25.95 -5.14
C SER A 34 -13.82 -24.63 -5.25
N ASP A 35 -14.27 -24.29 -6.45
CA ASP A 35 -15.10 -23.11 -6.70
C ASP A 35 -16.50 -23.29 -6.12
N GLU A 36 -17.04 -24.51 -6.16
CA GLU A 36 -18.32 -24.85 -5.55
C GLU A 36 -18.30 -24.65 -4.03
N ALA A 37 -17.19 -24.95 -3.37
CA ALA A 37 -17.01 -24.70 -1.95
C ALA A 37 -17.08 -23.21 -1.62
N VAL A 38 -16.56 -22.34 -2.49
CA VAL A 38 -16.61 -20.88 -2.32
C VAL A 38 -18.01 -20.33 -2.59
N ALA A 39 -18.64 -20.73 -3.69
CA ALA A 39 -19.95 -20.25 -4.09
C ALA A 39 -21.05 -20.65 -3.08
N SER A 40 -20.89 -21.80 -2.40
CA SER A 40 -21.84 -22.29 -1.39
C SER A 40 -21.54 -21.84 0.05
N ASP A 41 -20.39 -21.20 0.31
CA ASP A 41 -20.02 -20.74 1.65
C ASP A 41 -20.75 -19.43 2.01
N GLU A 42 -21.78 -19.54 2.85
CA GLU A 42 -22.60 -18.41 3.29
C GLU A 42 -21.79 -17.30 3.96
N VAL A 43 -20.73 -17.65 4.70
CA VAL A 43 -19.89 -16.69 5.44
C VAL A 43 -19.07 -15.86 4.46
N VAL A 44 -18.48 -16.49 3.45
CA VAL A 44 -17.71 -15.80 2.40
C VAL A 44 -18.62 -14.87 1.59
N GLN A 45 -19.84 -15.31 1.27
CA GLN A 45 -20.80 -14.47 0.54
C GLN A 45 -21.32 -13.30 1.39
N GLU A 46 -21.57 -13.52 2.69
CA GLU A 46 -21.99 -12.44 3.60
C GLU A 46 -20.87 -11.41 3.77
N TRP A 47 -19.62 -11.84 3.91
CA TRP A 47 -18.47 -10.94 3.95
C TRP A 47 -18.35 -10.06 2.69
N ALA A 48 -18.57 -10.62 1.50
CA ALA A 48 -18.56 -9.86 0.25
C ALA A 48 -19.65 -8.77 0.21
N LYS A 49 -20.87 -9.13 0.64
CA LYS A 49 -22.00 -8.20 0.75
C LYS A 49 -21.72 -7.11 1.77
N GLU A 50 -21.25 -7.48 2.96
CA GLU A 50 -20.92 -6.54 4.03
C GLU A 50 -19.85 -5.53 3.60
N THR A 51 -18.84 -5.99 2.88
CA THR A 51 -17.71 -5.18 2.42
C THR A 51 -18.15 -4.15 1.36
N THR A 52 -19.13 -4.50 0.52
CA THR A 52 -19.64 -3.62 -0.55
C THR A 52 -20.83 -2.77 -0.15
N ASP A 53 -21.50 -3.09 0.95
CA ASP A 53 -22.67 -2.39 1.47
C ASP A 53 -22.36 -0.89 1.72
N PRO A 54 -23.12 0.06 1.12
CA PRO A 54 -22.91 1.49 1.27
C PRO A 54 -22.99 2.02 2.71
N ASP A 55 -23.76 1.34 3.57
CA ASP A 55 -23.96 1.72 4.97
C ASP A 55 -22.94 1.04 5.90
N LYS A 56 -22.05 0.19 5.35
CA LYS A 56 -20.99 -0.51 6.08
C LYS A 56 -19.62 -0.24 5.48
N GLY A 57 -19.06 -1.19 4.71
CA GLY A 57 -17.71 -1.11 4.19
C GLY A 57 -17.56 -0.13 3.03
N ALA A 58 -18.58 0.00 2.18
CA ALA A 58 -18.60 0.83 0.99
C ALA A 58 -17.32 0.74 0.14
N VAL A 59 -16.66 -0.43 0.13
CA VAL A 59 -15.36 -0.61 -0.52
C VAL A 59 -15.55 -0.67 -2.04
N LYS A 60 -15.25 0.44 -2.70
CA LYS A 60 -15.36 0.55 -4.15
C LYS A 60 -14.44 -0.45 -4.86
N GLY A 61 -15.02 -1.20 -5.80
CA GLY A 61 -14.29 -2.18 -6.60
C GLY A 61 -14.08 -3.53 -5.93
N PHE A 62 -14.57 -3.73 -4.70
CA PHE A 62 -14.61 -5.04 -4.07
C PHE A 62 -15.74 -5.90 -4.69
N PRO A 63 -15.52 -7.21 -4.93
CA PRO A 63 -16.56 -8.08 -5.47
C PRO A 63 -17.73 -8.23 -4.49
N ALA A 64 -18.96 -8.10 -4.99
CA ALA A 64 -20.18 -8.20 -4.16
C ALA A 64 -20.60 -9.65 -3.85
N SER A 65 -20.07 -10.61 -4.60
CA SER A 65 -20.15 -12.06 -4.37
C SER A 65 -18.88 -12.73 -4.88
N PHE A 66 -18.64 -13.95 -4.45
CA PHE A 66 -17.52 -14.76 -4.91
C PHE A 66 -18.02 -16.04 -5.57
N GLU A 67 -17.78 -16.19 -6.88
CA GLU A 67 -18.22 -17.38 -7.63
C GLU A 67 -17.11 -18.44 -7.73
N ASP A 68 -15.86 -18.04 -7.55
CA ASP A 68 -14.68 -18.87 -7.75
C ASP A 68 -13.60 -18.59 -6.71
N LYS A 69 -12.73 -19.59 -6.50
CA LYS A 69 -11.67 -19.49 -5.50
C LYS A 69 -10.55 -18.53 -5.88
N GLU A 70 -10.34 -18.27 -7.17
CA GLU A 70 -9.30 -17.36 -7.64
C GLU A 70 -9.62 -15.93 -7.20
N THR A 71 -10.88 -15.52 -7.31
CA THR A 71 -11.36 -14.20 -6.92
C THR A 71 -11.24 -13.99 -5.41
N VAL A 72 -11.64 -14.96 -4.58
CA VAL A 72 -11.44 -14.89 -3.11
C VAL A 72 -9.96 -14.86 -2.75
N ALA A 73 -9.16 -15.73 -3.38
CA ALA A 73 -7.73 -15.82 -3.12
C ALA A 73 -7.04 -14.48 -3.41
N LYS A 74 -7.35 -13.83 -4.54
CA LYS A 74 -6.82 -12.49 -4.87
C LYS A 74 -7.22 -11.44 -3.83
N ALA A 75 -8.46 -11.45 -3.36
CA ALA A 75 -8.93 -10.52 -2.34
C ALA A 75 -8.15 -10.70 -1.02
N LEU A 76 -8.05 -11.94 -0.54
CA LEU A 76 -7.32 -12.29 0.68
C LEU A 76 -5.82 -11.99 0.57
N GLN A 77 -5.19 -12.35 -0.55
CA GLN A 77 -3.79 -12.05 -0.84
C GLN A 77 -3.53 -10.54 -0.80
N THR A 78 -4.42 -9.74 -1.39
CA THR A 78 -4.34 -8.28 -1.35
C THR A 78 -4.40 -7.76 0.08
N ILE A 79 -5.37 -8.20 0.88
CA ILE A 79 -5.53 -7.77 2.27
C ILE A 79 -4.30 -8.16 3.11
N MET A 80 -3.82 -9.39 2.97
CA MET A 80 -2.64 -9.86 3.69
C MET A 80 -1.40 -9.07 3.30
N TRP A 81 -1.19 -8.82 2.01
CA TRP A 81 -0.06 -8.01 1.54
C TRP A 81 -0.12 -6.57 2.06
N MET A 82 -1.30 -5.92 1.95
CA MET A 82 -1.52 -4.55 2.40
C MET A 82 -1.22 -4.38 3.88
N THR A 83 -1.69 -5.33 4.71
CA THR A 83 -1.54 -5.28 6.17
C THR A 83 -0.19 -5.74 6.68
N SER A 84 0.60 -6.46 5.87
CA SER A 84 1.93 -6.95 6.25
C SER A 84 3.04 -6.27 5.45
N GLY A 85 3.41 -6.81 4.30
CA GLY A 85 4.58 -6.39 3.54
C GLY A 85 4.50 -4.93 3.06
N LEU A 86 3.34 -4.47 2.58
CA LEU A 86 3.17 -3.06 2.24
C LEU A 86 3.29 -2.17 3.48
N HIS A 87 2.60 -2.53 4.58
CA HIS A 87 2.67 -1.77 5.83
C HIS A 87 4.13 -1.68 6.32
N ALA A 88 4.85 -2.79 6.37
CA ALA A 88 6.27 -2.84 6.72
C ALA A 88 7.12 -1.93 5.82
N ALA A 89 6.91 -1.99 4.50
CA ALA A 89 7.68 -1.22 3.54
C ALA A 89 7.47 0.30 3.65
N VAL A 90 6.27 0.77 3.99
CA VAL A 90 6.00 2.20 4.14
C VAL A 90 6.20 2.73 5.57
N ASN A 91 6.32 1.83 6.55
CA ASN A 91 6.43 2.18 7.96
C ASN A 91 7.85 2.04 8.52
N PHE A 92 8.52 0.90 8.31
CA PHE A 92 9.84 0.67 8.95
C PHE A 92 10.94 1.63 8.49
N PRO A 93 11.03 2.04 7.21
CA PRO A 93 12.01 3.02 6.79
C PRO A 93 11.74 4.45 7.30
N GLN A 94 10.60 4.70 7.96
CA GLN A 94 10.24 6.07 8.33
C GLN A 94 11.27 6.73 9.26
N TYR A 95 11.88 5.98 10.18
CA TYR A 95 12.89 6.57 11.05
C TYR A 95 14.17 6.93 10.28
N GLU A 96 14.61 6.07 9.36
CA GLU A 96 15.80 6.31 8.55
C GLU A 96 15.60 7.49 7.59
N GLU A 97 14.40 7.59 6.98
CA GLU A 97 14.06 8.64 6.02
C GLU A 97 13.62 9.96 6.67
N TYR A 98 12.78 9.93 7.70
CA TYR A 98 12.23 11.14 8.34
C TYR A 98 12.99 11.56 9.60
N GLY A 99 13.91 10.74 10.12
CA GLY A 99 14.70 11.05 11.31
C GLY A 99 15.63 12.24 11.12
N CYS A 100 16.10 12.45 9.88
CA CYS A 100 16.77 13.68 9.46
C CYS A 100 15.75 14.62 8.79
N VAL A 101 15.15 15.52 9.56
CA VAL A 101 14.08 16.42 9.07
C VAL A 101 14.44 17.18 7.78
N PRO A 102 15.68 17.69 7.58
CA PRO A 102 16.05 18.32 6.31
C PRO A 102 16.04 17.38 5.09
N HIS A 103 16.27 16.08 5.28
CA HIS A 103 16.25 15.08 4.19
C HIS A 103 14.84 14.87 3.64
N LYS A 104 13.82 14.90 4.50
CA LYS A 104 12.42 14.68 4.08
C LYS A 104 11.42 15.48 4.92
N PRO A 105 11.30 16.81 4.71
CA PRO A 105 10.38 17.64 5.48
C PRO A 105 8.91 17.30 5.16
N LEU A 106 8.09 17.11 6.21
CA LEU A 106 6.66 16.82 6.06
C LEU A 106 5.83 18.06 5.68
N HIS A 107 6.30 19.25 6.05
CA HIS A 107 5.64 20.52 5.78
C HIS A 107 6.67 21.63 5.58
N LEU A 108 6.34 22.62 4.74
CA LEU A 108 7.11 23.85 4.58
C LEU A 108 6.33 25.00 5.22
N ARG A 109 7.04 25.94 5.87
CA ARG A 109 6.45 27.11 6.53
C ARG A 109 6.54 28.39 5.71
N ALA A 110 7.26 28.35 4.59
CA ALA A 110 7.43 29.47 3.68
C ALA A 110 6.92 29.08 2.30
N ASP A 111 6.38 30.05 1.57
CA ASP A 111 6.02 29.88 0.16
C ASP A 111 7.31 29.71 -0.64
N PHE A 112 7.30 28.81 -1.62
CA PHE A 112 8.44 28.56 -2.50
C PHE A 112 8.93 29.84 -3.19
N SER A 113 8.04 30.78 -3.50
CA SER A 113 8.35 32.08 -4.09
C SER A 113 9.14 33.03 -3.18
N THR A 114 9.16 32.75 -1.87
CA THR A 114 9.86 33.55 -0.85
C THR A 114 11.24 32.99 -0.50
N ILE A 115 11.61 31.81 -1.04
CA ILE A 115 12.92 31.21 -0.85
C ILE A 115 13.96 32.02 -1.63
N PRO A 116 15.00 32.56 -0.98
CA PRO A 116 16.07 33.29 -1.66
C PRO A 116 16.72 32.42 -2.74
N LYS A 117 16.89 32.98 -3.94
CA LYS A 117 17.48 32.27 -5.11
C LYS A 117 19.01 32.23 -5.08
N ASP A 118 19.63 33.01 -4.21
CA ASP A 118 21.08 33.02 -4.05
C ASP A 118 21.47 31.97 -3.00
N ASP A 119 22.55 31.22 -3.27
CA ASP A 119 23.11 30.11 -2.50
C ASP A 119 23.59 30.46 -1.07
N ALA A 120 23.10 31.55 -0.50
CA ALA A 120 23.24 31.83 0.91
C ALA A 120 22.38 30.81 1.67
N LEU A 121 23.01 29.73 2.12
CA LEU A 121 22.50 28.71 3.05
C LEU A 121 21.26 29.23 3.77
N ALA A 122 20.09 28.89 3.22
CA ALA A 122 18.82 29.40 3.72
C ALA A 122 18.80 29.16 5.22
N ASP A 123 18.57 30.25 5.96
CA ASP A 123 18.57 30.30 7.42
C ASP A 123 18.00 28.99 7.98
N VAL A 124 18.82 28.25 8.73
CA VAL A 124 18.57 26.90 9.26
C VAL A 124 17.25 26.86 10.05
N GLY A 125 16.71 28.03 10.41
CA GLY A 125 15.37 28.23 10.95
C GLY A 125 14.19 27.83 10.05
N THR A 126 14.37 27.72 8.73
CA THR A 126 13.28 27.27 7.83
C THR A 126 13.16 25.75 7.73
N LEU A 127 14.20 24.98 8.08
CA LEU A 127 14.22 23.52 7.95
C LEU A 127 14.43 22.76 9.27
N SER A 128 14.87 23.38 10.37
CA SER A 128 15.27 22.60 11.57
C SER A 128 15.19 23.27 12.95
N LEU A 129 14.72 24.51 13.14
CA LEU A 129 14.64 25.07 14.49
C LEU A 129 13.28 24.78 15.15
N TYR A 130 13.05 23.53 15.58
CA TYR A 130 12.25 23.15 16.76
C TYR A 130 12.46 21.65 17.00
N TRP A 131 13.66 21.27 17.44
CA TRP A 131 13.81 20.04 18.23
C TRP A 131 13.56 20.43 19.69
N LEU A 132 12.36 20.06 20.16
CA LEU A 132 11.62 20.43 21.39
C LEU A 132 11.07 21.87 21.43
#